data_AF-A0A4Q2M387-F1
#
_entry.id   AF-A0A4Q2M387-F1
#
_cell.length_a   1.000
_cell.length_b   1.000
_cell.length_c   1.000
_cell.angle_alpha   90.00
_cell.angle_beta   90.00
_cell.angle_gamma   90.00
#
_symmetry.space_group_name_H-M   'P 1'
#
loop_
_entity.id
_entity.type
_entity.pdbx_description
1 polymer ?
#
loop_
_entity_poly.entity_id
_entity_poly.type
_entity_poly.pdbx_seq_one_letter_code
_entity_poly.pdbx_strand_id
1 'polypeptide(L)'
;MPEGDFIDSELVFKRPWNYYGTTITFSGWVDVVEDYPPGSDSHDVGVLAGIGIQTYDGTIVSFFSMVPSGNIKVGDEVSITAYPIGRTEVDNTLGGKFTHLIAVTNNLSQ
;
A
#
# COMPACT_ATOMS: atom_id res chain seq x y z
N MET A 1 -12.37 -4.89 7.01
CA MET A 1 -12.13 -5.37 5.63
C MET A 1 -12.39 -6.87 5.55
N PRO A 2 -12.96 -7.41 4.47
CA PRO A 2 -12.99 -8.87 4.24
C PRO A 2 -11.57 -9.47 4.19
N GLU A 3 -11.46 -10.79 4.32
CA GLU A 3 -10.21 -11.51 4.06
C GLU A 3 -9.79 -11.30 2.60
N GLY A 4 -8.49 -11.20 2.35
CA GLY A 4 -7.93 -11.03 1.02
C GLY A 4 -7.43 -12.35 0.45
N ASP A 5 -7.52 -12.47 -0.86
CA ASP A 5 -6.85 -13.57 -1.55
C ASP A 5 -5.34 -13.30 -1.63
N PHE A 6 -4.53 -14.34 -1.44
CA PHE A 6 -3.11 -14.30 -1.75
C PHE A 6 -2.92 -14.47 -3.26
N ILE A 7 -2.71 -13.36 -3.94
CA ILE A 7 -2.43 -13.31 -5.39
C ILE A 7 -1.02 -12.76 -5.57
N ASP A 8 -0.32 -13.29 -6.57
CA ASP A 8 0.99 -12.79 -7.01
C ASP A 8 0.93 -11.26 -7.24
N SER A 9 1.79 -10.52 -6.53
CA SER A 9 1.73 -9.05 -6.51
C SER A 9 2.13 -8.48 -7.87
N GLU A 10 3.04 -9.13 -8.59
CA GLU A 10 3.45 -8.77 -9.94
C GLU A 10 2.28 -8.85 -10.94
N LEU A 11 1.40 -9.86 -10.79
CA LEU A 11 0.21 -10.00 -11.63
C LEU A 11 -0.78 -8.86 -11.39
N VAL A 12 -1.02 -8.52 -10.12
CA VAL A 12 -1.89 -7.40 -9.74
C VAL A 12 -1.30 -6.09 -10.22
N PHE A 13 0.02 -5.89 -10.07
CA PHE A 13 0.74 -4.72 -10.56
C PHE A 13 0.62 -4.56 -12.08
N LYS A 14 0.78 -5.64 -12.86
CA LYS A 14 0.70 -5.54 -14.34
C LYS A 14 -0.70 -5.18 -14.82
N ARG A 15 -1.76 -5.64 -14.12
CA ARG A 15 -3.17 -5.51 -14.55
C ARG A 15 -4.12 -5.27 -13.37
N PRO A 16 -4.00 -4.14 -12.64
CA PRO A 16 -4.75 -3.92 -11.41
C PRO A 16 -6.27 -3.87 -11.63
N TRP A 17 -6.70 -3.44 -12.82
CA TRP A 17 -8.12 -3.39 -13.21
C TRP A 17 -8.84 -4.74 -13.21
N ASN A 18 -8.10 -5.86 -13.32
CA ASN A 18 -8.69 -7.19 -13.21
C ASN A 18 -9.12 -7.53 -11.77
N TYR A 19 -8.67 -6.76 -10.79
CA TYR A 19 -8.83 -7.01 -9.36
C TYR A 19 -9.56 -5.88 -8.63
N TYR A 20 -10.08 -4.88 -9.35
CA TYR A 20 -10.85 -3.81 -8.75
C TYR A 20 -12.10 -4.35 -8.03
N GLY A 21 -12.33 -3.86 -6.82
CA GLY A 21 -13.39 -4.36 -5.94
C GLY A 21 -13.09 -5.71 -5.27
N THR A 22 -11.92 -6.30 -5.50
CA THR A 22 -11.47 -7.53 -4.85
C THR A 22 -10.41 -7.20 -3.79
N THR A 23 -10.53 -7.81 -2.60
CA THR A 23 -9.53 -7.70 -1.55
C THR A 23 -8.35 -8.60 -1.83
N ILE A 24 -7.15 -8.04 -1.87
CA ILE A 24 -5.89 -8.79 -2.06
C ILE A 24 -5.01 -8.60 -0.83
N THR A 25 -4.37 -9.66 -0.37
CA THR A 25 -3.36 -9.59 0.69
C THR A 25 -1.96 -9.52 0.08
N PHE A 26 -1.25 -8.44 0.39
CA PHE A 26 0.13 -8.23 -0.04
C PHE A 26 1.07 -8.40 1.15
N SER A 27 2.13 -9.17 0.97
CA SER A 27 3.11 -9.45 2.02
C SER A 27 4.50 -9.01 1.59
N GLY A 28 5.26 -8.43 2.52
CA GLY A 28 6.58 -7.90 2.22
C GLY A 28 7.17 -7.10 3.39
N TRP A 29 8.20 -6.33 3.09
CA TRP A 29 8.89 -5.49 4.06
C TRP A 29 8.48 -4.04 3.91
N VAL A 30 8.25 -3.36 5.03
CA VAL A 30 7.91 -1.94 5.07
C VAL A 30 9.14 -1.10 4.74
N ASP A 31 9.06 -0.32 3.67
CA ASP A 31 10.10 0.65 3.28
C ASP A 31 9.79 2.05 3.79
N VAL A 32 8.50 2.40 3.86
CA VAL A 32 8.03 3.72 4.28
C VAL A 32 6.77 3.57 5.13
N VAL A 33 6.70 4.33 6.22
CA VAL A 33 5.49 4.52 7.01
C VAL A 33 5.39 5.98 7.43
N GLU A 34 4.24 6.59 7.19
CA GLU A 34 3.97 7.99 7.50
C GLU A 34 2.53 8.13 8.00
N ASP A 35 2.35 8.65 9.22
CA ASP A 35 1.04 9.04 9.72
C ASP A 35 0.77 10.52 9.38
N TYR A 36 -0.41 10.78 8.81
CA TYR A 36 -0.83 12.11 8.42
C TYR A 36 -1.58 12.78 9.59
N PRO A 37 -1.07 13.88 10.16
CA PRO A 37 -1.69 14.52 11.32
C PRO A 37 -3.02 15.21 10.96
N PRO A 38 -3.91 15.43 11.95
CA PRO A 38 -5.11 16.23 11.74
C PRO A 38 -4.82 17.61 11.13
N GLY A 39 -5.59 17.99 10.11
CA GLY A 39 -5.43 19.25 9.37
C GLY A 39 -4.41 19.21 8.23
N SER A 40 -3.86 18.03 7.90
CA SER A 40 -3.13 17.81 6.65
C SER A 40 -4.09 17.48 5.50
N ASP A 41 -3.70 17.80 4.26
CA ASP A 41 -4.52 17.53 3.07
C ASP A 41 -4.94 16.06 2.97
N SER A 42 -4.04 15.12 3.25
CA SER A 42 -4.31 13.68 3.25
C SER A 42 -5.33 13.29 4.32
N HIS A 43 -5.17 13.81 5.54
CA HIS A 43 -6.10 13.54 6.63
C HIS A 43 -7.51 14.08 6.32
N ASP A 44 -7.59 15.25 5.70
CA ASP A 44 -8.87 15.90 5.37
C ASP A 44 -9.66 15.14 4.29
N VAL A 45 -8.99 14.34 3.45
CA VAL A 45 -9.64 13.41 2.52
C VAL A 45 -9.79 11.98 3.07
N GLY A 46 -9.50 11.77 4.36
CA GLY A 46 -9.71 10.50 5.07
C GLY A 46 -8.57 9.49 4.94
N VAL A 47 -7.39 9.90 4.46
CA VAL A 47 -6.17 9.07 4.48
C VAL A 47 -5.37 9.44 5.71
N LEU A 48 -5.30 8.52 6.67
CA LEU A 48 -4.68 8.73 7.97
C LEU A 48 -3.22 8.26 8.01
N ALA A 49 -2.84 7.34 7.12
CA ALA A 49 -1.45 6.93 6.97
C ALA A 49 -1.11 6.52 5.53
N GLY A 50 0.13 6.76 5.14
CA GLY A 50 0.77 6.20 3.95
C GLY A 50 1.74 5.09 4.35
N ILE A 51 1.60 3.91 3.74
CA ILE A 51 2.51 2.78 3.98
C ILE A 51 3.04 2.30 2.64
N GLY A 52 4.37 2.18 2.50
CA GLY A 52 5.02 1.58 1.34
C GLY A 52 5.66 0.25 1.74
N ILE A 53 5.37 -0.81 1.01
CA ILE A 53 6.09 -2.08 1.15
C ILE A 53 6.74 -2.49 -0.16
N GLN A 54 7.86 -3.18 -0.06
CA GLN A 54 8.38 -4.03 -1.12
C GLN A 54 7.98 -5.47 -0.83
N THR A 55 7.17 -6.03 -1.72
CA THR A 55 6.74 -7.44 -1.65
C THR A 55 7.89 -8.38 -2.00
N TYR A 56 7.73 -9.67 -1.69
CA TYR A 56 8.76 -10.69 -1.94
C TYR A 56 9.19 -10.81 -3.42
N ASP A 57 8.29 -10.47 -4.36
CA ASP A 57 8.58 -10.47 -5.81
C ASP A 57 9.23 -9.16 -6.30
N GLY A 58 9.44 -8.19 -5.39
CA GLY A 58 10.02 -6.89 -5.69
C GLY A 58 9.01 -5.81 -6.09
N THR A 59 7.72 -6.14 -6.20
CA THR A 59 6.65 -5.16 -6.45
C THR A 59 6.55 -4.18 -5.28
N ILE A 60 6.60 -2.89 -5.59
CA ILE A 60 6.38 -1.82 -4.62
C ILE A 60 4.89 -1.51 -4.55
N VAL A 61 4.31 -1.63 -3.36
CA VAL A 61 2.90 -1.34 -3.09
C VAL A 61 2.81 -0.19 -2.11
N SER A 62 2.07 0.85 -2.48
CA SER A 62 1.74 1.98 -1.62
C SER A 62 0.28 1.91 -1.18
N PHE A 63 0.07 1.91 0.12
CA PHE A 63 -1.24 1.85 0.76
C PHE A 63 -1.63 3.24 1.24
N PHE A 64 -2.84 3.65 0.84
CA PHE A 64 -3.57 4.68 1.57
C PHE A 64 -4.40 4.00 2.65
N SER A 65 -4.03 4.25 3.90
CA SER A 65 -4.72 3.69 5.06
C SER A 65 -5.73 4.69 5.60
N MET A 66 -6.96 4.24 5.80
CA MET A 66 -8.02 5.00 6.47
C MET A 66 -7.93 4.93 8.00
N VAL A 67 -6.90 4.26 8.53
CA VAL A 67 -6.56 4.16 9.95
C VAL A 67 -5.09 4.52 10.16
N PRO A 68 -4.69 5.04 11.33
CA PRO A 68 -3.28 5.29 11.63
C PRO A 68 -2.44 4.01 11.51
N SER A 69 -1.16 4.15 11.20
CA SER A 69 -0.20 3.06 11.00
C SER A 69 0.01 2.18 12.26
N GLY A 70 -0.25 2.76 13.44
CA GLY A 70 -0.16 2.06 14.71
C GLY A 70 1.29 1.78 15.10
N ASN A 71 1.66 0.49 15.22
CA ASN A 71 3.01 0.08 15.61
C ASN A 71 3.88 -0.35 14.42
N ILE A 72 3.38 -0.25 13.19
CA ILE A 72 4.13 -0.62 11.99
C ILE A 72 5.34 0.30 11.84
N LYS A 73 6.52 -0.28 11.60
CA LYS A 73 7.77 0.43 11.43
C LYS A 73 8.48 -0.02 10.16
N VAL A 74 9.35 0.86 9.64
CA VAL A 74 10.27 0.51 8.55
C VAL A 74 11.11 -0.70 8.95
N GLY A 75 11.20 -1.68 8.05
CA GLY A 75 11.87 -2.95 8.25
C GLY A 75 10.98 -4.07 8.79
N ASP A 76 9.76 -3.77 9.25
CA ASP A 76 8.81 -4.80 9.66
C ASP A 76 8.37 -5.63 8.45
N GLU A 77 8.22 -6.94 8.67
CA GLU A 77 7.54 -7.83 7.73
C GLU A 77 6.03 -7.79 8.03
N VAL A 78 5.22 -7.45 7.04
CA VAL A 78 3.78 -7.23 7.21
C VAL A 78 2.98 -7.94 6.12
N SER A 79 1.72 -8.23 6.43
CA SER A 79 0.72 -8.67 5.45
C SER A 79 -0.49 -7.75 5.49
N ILE A 80 -0.68 -6.95 4.45
CA ILE A 80 -1.74 -5.92 4.39
C ILE A 80 -2.77 -6.34 3.37
N THR A 81 -4.02 -6.49 3.83
CA THR A 81 -5.16 -6.68 2.94
C THR A 81 -5.65 -5.32 2.46
N ALA A 82 -5.80 -5.16 1.15
CA ALA A 82 -6.15 -3.89 0.52
C ALA A 82 -6.94 -4.09 -0.78
N TYR A 83 -7.63 -3.04 -1.23
CA TYR A 83 -8.21 -2.98 -2.57
C TYR A 83 -7.20 -2.31 -3.50
N PRO A 84 -6.73 -2.97 -4.57
CA PRO A 84 -5.92 -2.31 -5.59
C PRO A 84 -6.78 -1.28 -6.32
N ILE A 85 -6.27 -0.06 -6.50
CA ILE A 85 -7.00 1.04 -7.15
C ILE A 85 -6.29 1.59 -8.39
N GLY A 86 -5.07 1.14 -8.67
CA GLY A 86 -4.35 1.52 -9.87
C GLY A 86 -2.85 1.55 -9.66
N ARG A 87 -2.17 2.37 -10.47
CA ARG A 87 -0.72 2.60 -10.37
C ARG A 87 -0.43 4.08 -10.45
N THR A 88 0.67 4.48 -9.86
CA THR A 88 1.23 5.82 -10.05
C THR A 88 2.73 5.74 -10.31
N GLU A 89 3.29 6.83 -10.82
CA GLU A 89 4.72 7.00 -10.87
C GLU A 89 5.18 7.93 -9.76
N VAL A 90 6.28 7.58 -9.09
CA VAL A 90 6.92 8.37 -8.05
C VAL A 90 8.35 8.66 -8.48
N ASP A 91 8.78 9.91 -8.38
CA ASP A 91 10.14 10.30 -8.74
C ASP A 91 11.15 9.64 -7.79
N ASN A 92 12.26 9.15 -8.35
CA ASN A 92 13.34 8.56 -7.58
C ASN A 92 14.45 9.58 -7.29
N THR A 93 15.27 9.31 -6.28
CA THR A 93 16.35 10.20 -5.83
C THR A 93 17.58 10.22 -6.75
N LEU A 94 17.68 9.26 -7.69
CA LEU A 94 18.82 9.11 -8.61
C LEU A 94 18.54 9.69 -10.01
N GLY A 95 17.38 10.31 -10.22
CA GLY A 95 16.87 10.67 -11.53
C GLY A 95 16.12 9.50 -12.18
N GLY A 96 14.82 9.69 -12.41
CA GLY A 96 13.92 8.68 -12.97
C GLY A 96 12.68 8.49 -12.11
N LYS A 97 11.90 7.44 -12.41
CA LYS A 97 10.65 7.16 -11.71
C LYS A 97 10.52 5.69 -11.34
N PHE A 98 9.90 5.42 -10.20
CA PHE A 98 9.35 4.11 -9.86
C PHE A 98 7.87 4.08 -10.20
N THR A 99 7.38 2.91 -10.60
CA THR A 99 5.93 2.68 -10.70
C THR A 99 5.49 1.90 -9.48
N HIS A 100 4.53 2.43 -8.74
CA HIS A 100 3.97 1.79 -7.55
C HIS A 100 2.57 1.25 -7.86
N LEU A 101 2.24 0.07 -7.33
CA LEU A 101 0.85 -0.35 -7.19
C LEU A 101 0.22 0.47 -6.06
N ILE A 102 -0.93 1.09 -6.32
CA ILE A 102 -1.67 1.84 -5.30
C ILE A 102 -2.83 0.99 -4.81
N ALA A 103 -2.94 0.87 -3.49
CA ALA A 103 -4.01 0.14 -2.84
C ALA A 103 -4.59 0.95 -1.65
N VAL A 104 -5.83 0.65 -1.27
CA VAL A 104 -6.51 1.29 -0.15
C VAL A 104 -6.87 0.24 0.89
N THR A 105 -6.60 0.54 2.15
CA THR A 105 -6.98 -0.32 3.28
C THR A 105 -7.61 0.48 4.40
N ASN A 106 -8.45 -0.18 5.18
CA ASN A 106 -8.92 0.31 6.48
C ASN A 106 -8.66 -0.72 7.59
N ASN A 107 -7.81 -1.71 7.31
CA ASN A 107 -7.50 -2.78 8.23
C ASN A 107 -6.01 -3.10 8.17
N LEU A 108 -5.28 -2.61 9.17
CA LEU A 108 -3.91 -2.98 9.43
C LEU A 108 -3.92 -4.03 10.53
N SER A 109 -4.22 -5.28 10.15
CA SER A 109 -4.06 -6.41 11.05
C SER A 109 -2.57 -6.65 11.27
N GLN A 110 -2.12 -6.50 12.52
CA GLN A 110 -0.84 -7.02 13.00
C GLN A 110 -0.96 -8.52 13.29
#